data_AF-A0A8X8YMM4-F1
#
_entry.id   AF-A0A8X8YMM4-F1
#
_cell.length_a   1.000
_cell.length_b   1.000
_cell.length_c   1.000
_cell.angle_alpha   90.00
_cell.angle_beta   90.00
_cell.angle_gamma   90.00
#
_symmetry.space_group_name_H-M   'P 1'
#
loop_
_entity.id
_entity.type
_entity.pdbx_description
1 polymer ?
#
loop_
_entity_poly.entity_id
_entity_poly.type
_entity_poly.pdbx_seq_one_letter_code
_entity_poly.pdbx_strand_id
1 'polypeptide(L)'
;MATIPSSKRWLPLEANPDVMNQFIWGLGVSPDEAECFDVYGLDEELLAMVPQPVLAVLFLYPITPKSGEERIQQDSSTKVSTSTSVSFHDPIVLDWQEKLRRYQKPIS
;
A
#
# COMPACT_ATOMS: atom_id res chain seq x y z
N MET A 1 37.22 -2.70 14.47
CA MET A 1 35.83 -3.16 14.71
C MET A 1 34.91 -2.21 13.94
N ALA A 2 34.37 -2.63 12.80
CA ALA A 2 33.48 -1.79 12.00
C ALA A 2 32.07 -1.81 12.61
N THR A 3 31.53 -0.63 12.91
CA THR A 3 30.15 -0.47 13.38
C THR A 3 29.19 -0.64 12.20
N ILE A 4 28.28 -1.60 12.29
CA ILE A 4 27.22 -1.79 11.28
C ILE A 4 26.32 -0.55 11.34
N PRO A 5 26.08 0.17 10.23
CA PRO A 5 25.21 1.35 10.26
C PRO A 5 23.81 0.91 10.67
N SER A 6 23.28 1.50 11.75
CA SER A 6 21.92 1.26 12.18
C SER A 6 20.97 1.57 11.03
N SER A 7 20.26 0.57 10.52
CA SER A 7 19.25 0.77 9.48
C SER A 7 18.29 1.86 9.93
N LYS A 8 18.05 2.87 9.09
CA LYS A 8 17.11 3.96 9.38
C LYS A 8 15.76 3.35 9.76
N ARG A 9 15.35 3.53 11.02
CA ARG A 9 14.09 3.02 11.54
C ARG A 9 13.05 4.13 11.40
N TRP A 10 12.05 3.88 10.58
CA TRP A 10 10.92 4.78 10.41
C TRP A 10 9.91 4.51 11.54
N LEU A 11 9.23 5.56 12.00
CA LEU A 11 8.12 5.42 12.92
C LEU A 11 6.90 4.89 12.17
N PRO A 12 6.06 4.04 12.80
CA PRO A 12 4.82 3.59 12.19
C PRO A 12 3.89 4.79 11.97
N LEU A 13 3.22 4.80 10.82
CA LEU A 13 2.21 5.80 10.50
C LEU A 13 0.87 5.40 11.14
N GLU A 14 0.17 6.38 11.70
CA GLU A 14 -1.19 6.19 12.22
C GLU A 14 -2.19 6.09 11.05
N ALA A 15 -3.07 5.09 11.08
CA ALA A 15 -4.16 4.95 10.12
C ALA A 15 -5.31 5.90 10.49
N ASN A 16 -5.07 7.19 10.30
CA ASN A 16 -5.99 8.28 10.59
C ASN A 16 -5.99 9.24 9.38
N PRO A 17 -7.16 9.59 8.82
CA PRO A 17 -7.24 10.44 7.63
C PRO A 17 -6.51 11.77 7.81
N ASP A 18 -6.58 12.43 8.97
CA ASP A 18 -5.88 13.71 9.21
C ASP A 18 -4.36 13.58 9.04
N VAL A 19 -3.79 12.52 9.61
CA VAL A 19 -2.35 12.23 9.54
C VAL A 19 -1.95 11.85 8.11
N MET A 20 -2.76 11.04 7.44
CA MET A 20 -2.51 10.59 6.07
C MET A 20 -2.62 11.73 5.06
N ASN A 21 -3.61 12.59 5.21
CA ASN A 21 -3.84 13.76 4.36
C ASN A 21 -2.67 14.74 4.46
N GLN A 22 -2.26 15.08 5.68
CA GLN A 22 -1.05 15.90 5.89
C GLN A 22 0.19 15.26 5.26
N PHE A 23 0.33 13.93 5.34
CA PHE A 23 1.45 13.23 4.75
C PHE A 23 1.44 13.31 3.21
N ILE A 24 0.33 12.99 2.54
CA ILE A 24 0.27 13.02 1.06
C ILE A 24 0.35 14.45 0.51
N TRP A 25 -0.22 15.44 1.20
CA TRP A 25 -0.10 16.83 0.80
C TRP A 25 1.34 17.34 0.96
N GLY A 26 2.04 16.89 2.01
CA GLY A 26 3.48 17.13 2.19
C GLY A 26 4.36 16.49 1.10
N LEU A 27 3.86 15.46 0.42
CA LEU A 27 4.51 14.83 -0.74
C LEU A 27 4.18 15.51 -2.09
N GLY A 28 3.31 16.53 -2.09
CA GLY A 28 2.98 17.34 -3.26
C GLY A 28 1.64 17.01 -3.94
N VAL A 29 0.82 16.14 -3.35
CA VAL A 29 -0.56 15.90 -3.83
C VAL A 29 -1.43 17.08 -3.39
N SER A 30 -2.23 17.64 -4.29
CA SER A 30 -3.12 18.76 -3.91
C SER A 30 -4.37 18.25 -3.18
N PRO A 31 -4.93 18.98 -2.21
CA PRO A 31 -6.18 18.59 -1.53
C PRO A 31 -7.36 18.38 -2.49
N ASP A 32 -7.40 19.13 -3.59
CA ASP A 32 -8.44 18.99 -4.62
C ASP A 32 -8.28 17.74 -5.50
N GLU A 33 -7.12 17.07 -5.44
CA GLU A 33 -6.81 15.89 -6.25
C GLU A 33 -7.08 14.59 -5.49
N ALA A 34 -6.67 14.51 -4.22
CA ALA A 34 -6.93 13.35 -3.38
C ALA A 34 -6.93 13.68 -1.88
N GLU A 35 -7.85 13.02 -1.19
CA GLU A 35 -8.00 13.05 0.25
C GLU A 35 -8.44 11.66 0.75
N CYS A 36 -7.94 11.27 1.91
CA CYS A 36 -8.29 10.04 2.61
C CYS A 36 -9.51 10.29 3.51
N PHE A 37 -10.45 9.35 3.48
CA PHE A 37 -11.63 9.32 4.33
C PHE A 37 -11.70 7.99 5.09
N ASP A 38 -12.31 8.01 6.27
CA ASP A 38 -12.58 6.78 7.03
C ASP A 38 -13.65 5.94 6.35
N VAL A 39 -13.45 4.63 6.38
CA VAL A 39 -14.44 3.63 5.99
C VAL A 39 -15.00 2.99 7.24
N TYR A 40 -16.23 3.35 7.61
CA TYR A 40 -16.87 2.89 8.85
C TYR A 40 -17.28 1.41 8.82
N GLY A 41 -17.50 0.86 7.62
CA GLY A 41 -17.86 -0.54 7.43
C GLY A 41 -17.98 -0.90 5.96
N LEU A 42 -18.22 -2.18 5.69
CA LEU A 42 -18.32 -2.73 4.33
C LEU A 42 -19.76 -2.98 3.89
N ASP A 43 -20.73 -2.59 4.72
CA ASP A 43 -22.14 -2.62 4.39
C ASP A 43 -22.48 -1.46 3.44
N GLU A 44 -23.44 -1.67 2.54
CA GLU A 44 -23.79 -0.70 1.48
C GLU A 44 -24.13 0.69 2.03
N GLU A 45 -24.88 0.74 3.14
CA GLU A 45 -25.25 1.99 3.80
C GLU A 45 -24.04 2.77 4.34
N LEU A 46 -23.04 2.04 4.85
CA LEU A 46 -21.83 2.66 5.40
C LEU A 46 -20.85 3.08 4.29
N LEU A 47 -20.77 2.28 3.22
CA LEU A 47 -19.97 2.60 2.03
C LEU A 47 -20.51 3.81 1.28
N ALA A 48 -21.83 4.04 1.30
CA ALA A 48 -22.45 5.21 0.68
C ALA A 48 -22.01 6.54 1.32
N MET A 49 -21.43 6.52 2.53
CA MET A 49 -20.87 7.72 3.16
C MET A 49 -19.49 8.11 2.61
N VAL A 50 -18.81 7.20 1.91
CA VAL A 50 -17.48 7.47 1.34
C VAL A 50 -17.62 8.29 0.06
N PRO A 51 -16.95 9.44 -0.06
CA PRO A 51 -17.01 10.27 -1.26
C PRO A 51 -16.56 9.51 -2.52
N GLN A 52 -17.27 9.75 -3.63
CA GLN A 52 -16.97 9.17 -4.94
C GLN A 52 -16.36 10.23 -5.87
N PRO A 53 -15.40 9.87 -6.75
CA PRO A 53 -14.89 8.51 -7.01
C PRO A 53 -13.80 8.07 -6.02
N VAL A 54 -13.77 6.77 -5.68
CA VAL A 54 -12.72 6.18 -4.84
C VAL A 54 -11.51 5.75 -5.70
N LEU A 55 -10.33 6.29 -5.39
CA LEU A 55 -9.08 5.98 -6.12
C LEU A 55 -8.37 4.73 -5.58
N ALA A 56 -8.33 4.57 -4.26
CA ALA A 56 -7.65 3.47 -3.58
C ALA A 56 -8.24 3.23 -2.19
N VAL A 57 -8.01 2.03 -1.65
CA VAL A 57 -8.35 1.67 -0.27
C VAL A 57 -7.08 1.22 0.45
N LEU A 58 -6.82 1.78 1.62
CA LEU A 58 -5.72 1.37 2.49
C LEU A 58 -6.29 0.59 3.66
N PHE A 59 -5.82 -0.63 3.86
CA PHE A 59 -6.31 -1.52 4.91
C PHE A 59 -5.19 -1.88 5.88
N LEU A 60 -5.32 -1.41 7.12
CA LEU A 60 -4.42 -1.78 8.20
C LEU A 60 -4.96 -3.04 8.89
N TYR A 61 -4.16 -4.10 8.89
CA TYR A 61 -4.52 -5.36 9.54
C TYR A 61 -3.33 -5.97 10.28
N PRO A 62 -3.56 -6.77 11.33
CA PRO A 62 -2.48 -7.42 12.06
C PRO A 62 -1.81 -8.47 11.19
N ILE A 63 -0.49 -8.35 11.03
CA ILE A 63 0.31 -9.37 10.37
C ILE A 63 0.54 -10.50 11.38
N THR A 64 -0.08 -11.64 11.11
CA THR A 64 0.11 -12.89 11.86
C THR A 64 1.07 -13.83 11.11
N PRO A 65 1.73 -14.79 11.78
CA PRO A 65 2.55 -15.79 11.10
C PRO A 65 1.79 -16.46 9.96
N LYS A 66 0.58 -16.95 10.26
CA LYS A 66 -0.33 -17.56 9.29
C LYS A 66 -0.56 -16.68 8.05
N SER A 67 -0.86 -15.39 8.23
CA SER A 67 -1.02 -14.47 7.10
C SER A 67 0.27 -14.26 6.31
N GLY A 68 1.43 -14.34 6.96
CA GLY A 68 2.74 -14.31 6.31
C GLY A 68 2.98 -15.55 5.46
N GLU A 69 2.68 -16.74 5.98
CA GLU A 69 2.77 -17.99 5.21
C GLU A 69 1.80 -18.01 4.02
N GLU A 70 0.56 -17.55 4.22
CA GLU A 70 -0.44 -17.44 3.14
C GLU A 70 0.02 -16.48 2.03
N ARG A 71 0.61 -15.34 2.38
CA ARG A 71 1.22 -14.42 1.40
C ARG A 71 2.33 -15.08 0.57
N ILE A 72 3.24 -15.82 1.21
CA ILE A 72 4.32 -16.53 0.51
C ILE A 72 3.77 -17.62 -0.43
N GLN A 73 2.71 -18.32 -0.02
CA GLN A 73 2.03 -19.31 -0.85
C GLN A 73 1.30 -18.66 -2.04
N GLN A 74 0.69 -17.50 -1.85
CA GLN A 74 0.01 -16.76 -2.90
C GLN A 74 0.99 -16.16 -3.92
N ASP A 75 2.12 -15.62 -3.45
CA ASP A 75 3.20 -15.09 -4.30
C ASP A 75 3.86 -16.20 -5.14
N SER A 76 4.01 -17.41 -4.57
CA SER A 76 4.55 -18.57 -5.30
C SER A 76 3.58 -19.20 -6.29
N SER A 77 2.27 -19.03 -6.08
CA SER A 77 1.21 -19.56 -6.95
C SER A 77 0.80 -18.59 -8.07
N THR A 78 1.18 -17.31 -7.99
CA THR A 78 0.94 -16.31 -9.04
C THR A 78 1.97 -16.46 -10.17
N LYS A 79 1.92 -17.60 -10.87
CA LYS A 79 2.35 -17.76 -12.26
C LYS A 79 1.10 -17.97 -13.10
N VAL A 80 0.21 -16.98 -13.14
CA VAL A 80 -1.01 -17.06 -13.95
C VAL A 80 -0.74 -16.52 -15.34
N SER A 81 -0.79 -17.46 -16.27
CA SER A 81 -0.77 -17.36 -17.71
C SER A 81 -1.70 -16.26 -18.24
N THR A 82 -1.16 -15.43 -19.12
CA THR A 82 -1.91 -14.61 -20.08
C THR A 82 -2.91 -15.46 -20.86
N SER A 83 -4.19 -15.41 -20.49
CA SER A 83 -5.35 -15.53 -21.39
C SER A 83 -6.65 -15.40 -20.59
N THR A 84 -7.14 -14.18 -20.45
CA THR A 84 -8.57 -13.83 -20.53
C THR A 84 -8.60 -12.32 -20.63
N SER A 85 -9.03 -11.82 -21.78
CA SER A 85 -9.19 -10.40 -22.08
C SER A 85 -10.22 -9.77 -21.15
N VAL A 86 -9.75 -9.19 -20.05
CA VAL A 86 -10.45 -8.13 -19.32
C VAL A 86 -9.59 -6.89 -19.48
N SER A 87 -10.08 -5.93 -20.26
CA SER A 87 -9.43 -4.63 -20.46
C SER A 87 -9.56 -3.80 -19.17
N PHE A 88 -8.77 -4.12 -18.17
CA PHE A 88 -8.41 -3.18 -17.12
C PHE A 88 -7.15 -2.46 -17.60
N HIS A 89 -7.24 -1.14 -17.76
CA HIS A 89 -6.05 -0.31 -17.90
C HIS A 89 -5.22 -0.55 -16.63
N ASP A 90 -4.07 -1.20 -16.78
CA ASP A 90 -3.20 -1.60 -15.67
C ASP A 90 -3.04 -0.46 -14.65
N PRO A 91 -3.56 -0.58 -13.42
CA PRO A 91 -3.03 0.26 -12.35
C PRO A 91 -1.63 -0.26 -12.13
N ILE A 92 -0.65 0.61 -12.33
CA ILE A 92 0.75 0.32 -12.05
C ILE A 92 0.83 -0.20 -10.61
N VAL A 93 0.93 -1.52 -10.45
CA VAL A 93 1.23 -2.17 -9.18
C VAL A 93 2.69 -1.83 -8.90
N LEU A 94 2.92 -0.63 -8.37
CA LEU A 94 4.19 -0.27 -7.79
C LEU A 94 4.27 -0.99 -6.45
N ASP A 95 4.79 -2.22 -6.49
CA ASP A 95 5.25 -2.89 -5.30
C ASP A 95 6.43 -2.09 -4.71
N TRP A 96 6.09 -1.25 -3.73
CA TRP A 96 7.03 -0.40 -3.01
C TRP A 96 8.07 -1.20 -2.23
N GLN A 97 7.75 -2.43 -1.79
CA GLN A 97 8.72 -3.26 -1.04
C GLN A 97 9.83 -3.81 -1.94
N GLU A 98 9.50 -4.29 -3.14
CA GLU A 98 10.48 -4.77 -4.13
C GLU A 98 11.36 -3.62 -4.67
N LYS A 99 10.76 -2.44 -4.87
CA LYS A 99 11.49 -1.26 -5.38
C LYS A 99 12.52 -0.74 -4.39
N LEU A 100 12.20 -0.72 -3.09
CA LEU A 100 13.15 -0.37 -2.03
C LEU A 100 14.30 -1.38 -1.90
N ARG A 101 14.01 -2.68 -2.06
CA ARG A 101 15.02 -3.75 -2.04
C ARG A 101 16.03 -3.61 -3.20
N ARG A 102 15.56 -3.21 -4.39
CA ARG A 102 16.43 -2.96 -5.56
C ARG A 102 17.32 -1.72 -5.39
N TYR A 103 16.86 -0.68 -4.71
CA TYR A 103 17.66 0.51 -4.43
C TYR A 103 18.75 0.30 -3.35
N GLN A 104 18.72 -0.81 -2.62
CA GLN A 104 19.71 -1.14 -1.59
C GLN A 104 20.87 -2.04 -2.07
N LYS A 105 20.92 -2.44 -3.35
CA LYS A 105 22.12 -3.11 -3.86
C LYS A 105 23.25 -2.09 -4.07
N PRO A 106 24.44 -2.29 -3.47
CA PRO A 106 25.57 -1.41 -3.71
C PRO A 106 26.02 -1.55 -5.17
N ILE A 107 26.24 -0.40 -5.81
CA ILE A 107 26.97 -0.30 -7.08
C ILE A 107 28.41 -0.73 -6.76
N SER A 108 28.89 -1.77 -7.44
CA SER A 108 30.27 -2.25 -7.37
C SER A 108 31.27 -1.21 -7.83
#